data_AF-A0A8C2QMM7-F1
#
_entry.id   AF-A0A8C2QMM7-F1
#
_cell.length_a   1.000
_cell.length_b   1.000
_cell.length_c   1.000
_cell.angle_alpha   90.00
_cell.angle_beta   90.00
_cell.angle_gamma   90.00
#
_symmetry.space_group_name_H-M   'P 1'
#
loop_
_entity.id
_entity.type
_entity.pdbx_description
1 polymer ?
#
loop_
_entity_poly.entity_id
_entity_poly.type
_entity_poly.pdbx_seq_one_letter_code
_entity_poly.pdbx_strand_id
1 'polypeptide(L)'
;MKMTKALMLEDNPIPFPEMFDGDTDRLPEFIVQTASYMFVDDKIFDTDEIKVMFLMTRLKGPALQWVIPYIEKDSPLLSDYRGFVAEMKRVFGWVDDF
;
A
#
# COMPACT_ATOMS: atom_id res chain seq x y z
N MET A 1 15.99 -1.82 9.53
CA MET A 1 16.12 -2.53 8.24
C MET A 1 15.96 -4.06 8.41
N LYS A 2 14.92 -4.53 9.12
CA LYS A 2 14.59 -5.96 9.28
C LYS A 2 13.15 -6.30 8.83
N MET A 3 12.24 -5.32 8.84
CA MET A 3 10.83 -5.49 8.45
C MET A 3 10.64 -5.81 6.95
N THR A 4 11.47 -5.23 6.07
CA THR A 4 11.30 -5.37 4.61
C THR A 4 11.50 -6.81 4.11
N LYS A 5 12.32 -7.62 4.80
CA LYS A 5 12.52 -9.02 4.41
C LYS A 5 11.32 -9.91 4.78
N ALA A 6 10.59 -9.58 5.86
CA ALA A 6 9.45 -10.38 6.31
C ALA A 6 8.21 -10.26 5.42
N LEU A 7 8.08 -9.16 4.67
CA LEU A 7 7.00 -8.93 3.71
C LEU A 7 7.36 -9.33 2.28
N MET A 8 8.63 -9.67 2.02
CA MET A 8 9.07 -10.27 0.76
C MET A 8 8.93 -11.79 0.87
N LEU A 9 7.95 -12.33 0.17
CA LEU A 9 7.68 -13.76 0.07
C LEU A 9 8.70 -14.41 -0.87
N GLU A 10 9.52 -15.32 -0.33
CA GLU A 10 10.65 -15.93 -1.06
C GLU A 10 10.20 -16.76 -2.29
N ASP A 11 8.99 -17.32 -2.27
CA ASP A 11 8.42 -18.15 -3.36
C ASP A 11 7.19 -17.53 -4.06
N ASN A 12 6.95 -16.22 -3.91
CA ASN A 12 5.82 -15.58 -4.59
C ASN A 12 6.13 -15.37 -6.09
N PRO A 13 5.34 -15.95 -7.02
CA PRO A 13 5.54 -15.76 -8.46
C PRO A 13 5.23 -14.33 -8.93
N ILE A 14 4.60 -13.50 -8.10
CA ILE A 14 4.32 -12.10 -8.39
C ILE A 14 5.56 -11.26 -8.08
N PRO A 15 6.04 -10.45 -9.05
CA PRO A 15 7.13 -9.51 -8.81
C PRO A 15 6.84 -8.61 -7.61
N PHE A 16 7.88 -8.28 -6.85
CA PHE A 16 7.71 -7.39 -5.71
C PHE A 16 7.27 -5.99 -6.19
N PRO A 17 6.24 -5.36 -5.60
CA PRO A 17 5.71 -4.10 -6.10
C PRO A 17 6.73 -2.95 -6.10
N GLU A 18 6.63 -2.09 -7.11
CA GLU A 18 7.45 -0.89 -7.20
C GLU A 18 7.10 0.14 -6.13
N MET A 19 8.01 1.10 -5.92
CA MET A 19 7.80 2.19 -4.97
C MET A 19 6.94 3.30 -5.59
N PHE A 20 5.94 3.77 -4.86
CA PHE A 20 5.04 4.86 -5.26
C PHE A 20 5.43 6.20 -4.62
N ASP A 21 5.60 7.25 -5.42
CA ASP A 21 5.95 8.61 -4.97
C ASP A 21 4.76 9.56 -4.90
N GLY A 22 3.58 9.18 -5.42
CA GLY A 22 2.42 10.07 -5.49
C GLY A 22 2.02 10.44 -6.91
N ASP A 23 2.69 9.90 -7.94
CA ASP A 23 2.32 10.11 -9.34
C ASP A 23 0.94 9.50 -9.66
N THR A 24 -0.05 10.36 -9.94
CA THR A 24 -1.43 9.97 -10.26
C THR A 24 -1.51 8.94 -11.38
N ASP A 25 -0.70 9.08 -12.42
CA ASP A 25 -0.75 8.20 -13.60
C ASP A 25 -0.32 6.77 -13.24
N ARG A 26 0.46 6.60 -12.16
CA ARG A 26 0.96 5.31 -11.68
C ARG A 26 0.14 4.73 -10.54
N LEU A 27 -0.83 5.45 -10.00
CA LEU A 27 -1.64 4.96 -8.87
C LEU A 27 -2.43 3.68 -9.20
N PRO A 28 -3.07 3.53 -10.37
CA PRO A 28 -3.74 2.28 -10.72
C PRO A 28 -2.77 1.09 -10.77
N GLU A 29 -1.58 1.29 -11.35
CA GLU A 29 -0.52 0.28 -11.41
C GLU A 29 -0.08 -0.14 -10.00
N PHE A 30 0.18 0.83 -9.13
CA PHE A 30 0.59 0.58 -7.74
C PHE A 30 -0.46 -0.25 -6.96
N ILE A 31 -1.73 0.09 -7.09
CA ILE A 31 -2.83 -0.62 -6.42
C ILE A 31 -2.94 -2.05 -6.96
N VAL A 32 -2.86 -2.25 -8.28
CA VAL A 32 -2.92 -3.58 -8.89
C VAL A 32 -1.73 -4.44 -8.46
N GLN A 33 -0.50 -3.94 -8.55
CA GLN A 33 0.69 -4.69 -8.17
C GLN A 33 0.65 -5.14 -6.71
N THR A 34 0.30 -4.24 -5.80
CA THR A 34 0.23 -4.56 -4.36
C THR A 34 -0.92 -5.51 -4.05
N ALA A 35 -2.10 -5.31 -4.63
CA ALA A 35 -3.23 -6.23 -4.46
C ALA A 35 -2.91 -7.64 -5.00
N SER A 36 -2.32 -7.74 -6.19
CA SER A 36 -1.90 -9.02 -6.77
C SER A 36 -0.83 -9.72 -5.94
N TYR A 37 0.13 -8.96 -5.39
CA TYR A 37 1.16 -9.53 -4.51
C TYR A 37 0.55 -10.13 -3.24
N MET A 38 -0.38 -9.41 -2.61
CA MET A 38 -1.06 -9.86 -1.40
C MET A 38 -2.00 -11.05 -1.64
N PHE A 39 -2.62 -11.12 -2.82
CA PHE A 39 -3.56 -12.18 -3.16
C PHE A 39 -2.91 -13.58 -3.18
N VAL A 40 -1.61 -13.69 -3.44
CA VAL A 40 -0.92 -14.98 -3.51
C VAL A 40 -0.77 -15.66 -2.16
N ASP A 41 -0.64 -14.90 -1.08
CA ASP A 41 -0.49 -15.45 0.27
C ASP A 41 -1.42 -14.73 1.25
N ASP A 42 -2.69 -15.11 1.17
CA ASP A 42 -3.76 -14.59 2.02
C ASP A 42 -3.57 -14.88 3.51
N LYS A 43 -2.69 -15.83 3.87
CA LYS A 43 -2.35 -16.14 5.27
C LYS A 43 -1.39 -15.10 5.86
N ILE A 44 -0.53 -14.52 5.04
CA ILE A 44 0.37 -13.45 5.49
C ILE A 44 -0.37 -12.11 5.50
N PHE A 45 -1.24 -11.89 4.52
CA PHE A 45 -2.06 -10.68 4.41
C PHE A 45 -3.48 -10.91 4.97
N ASP A 46 -3.55 -11.50 6.16
CA ASP A 46 -4.79 -11.92 6.81
C ASP A 46 -5.58 -10.78 7.48
N THR A 47 -4.88 -9.69 7.81
CA THR A 47 -5.41 -8.53 8.51
C THR A 47 -5.23 -7.26 7.68
N ASP A 48 -6.13 -6.31 7.84
CA ASP A 48 -6.06 -5.04 7.10
C ASP A 48 -4.88 -4.20 7.55
N GLU A 49 -4.48 -4.29 8.82
CA GLU A 49 -3.27 -3.69 9.38
C GLU A 49 -2.01 -4.13 8.61
N ILE A 50 -1.85 -5.44 8.33
CA ILE A 50 -0.69 -5.94 7.60
C ILE A 50 -0.71 -5.47 6.14
N LYS A 51 -1.89 -5.42 5.50
CA LYS A 51 -2.04 -4.92 4.13
C LYS A 51 -1.70 -3.43 4.04
N VAL A 52 -2.18 -2.61 4.98
CA VAL A 52 -1.87 -1.18 5.03
C VAL A 52 -0.39 -0.96 5.33
N MET A 53 0.18 -1.69 6.28
CA MET A 53 1.62 -1.65 6.55
C MET A 53 2.43 -1.99 5.29
N PHE A 54 2.02 -3.01 4.53
CA PHE A 54 2.67 -3.37 3.28
C PHE A 54 2.64 -2.24 2.25
N LEU A 55 1.46 -1.65 1.98
CA LEU A 55 1.33 -0.47 1.13
C LEU A 55 2.28 0.65 1.57
N MET A 56 2.28 0.97 2.87
CA MET A 56 3.15 2.00 3.45
C MET A 56 4.63 1.74 3.19
N THR A 57 5.08 0.48 3.28
CA THR A 57 6.48 0.15 3.01
C THR A 57 6.89 0.42 1.57
N ARG A 58 5.93 0.54 0.64
CA ARG A 58 6.14 0.80 -0.78
C ARG A 58 5.98 2.29 -1.12
N LEU A 59 5.74 3.17 -0.14
CA LEU A 59 5.68 4.61 -0.36
C LEU A 59 7.09 5.24 -0.31
N LYS A 60 7.33 6.22 -1.17
CA LYS A 60 8.53 7.07 -1.18
C LYS A 60 8.13 8.53 -1.41
N GLY A 61 9.08 9.45 -1.27
CA GLY A 61 8.90 10.85 -1.67
C GLY A 61 7.64 11.50 -1.07
N PRO A 62 6.87 12.27 -1.87
CA PRO A 62 5.63 12.91 -1.43
C PRO A 62 4.60 11.95 -0.84
N ALA A 63 4.40 10.76 -1.41
CA ALA A 63 3.45 9.78 -0.88
C ALA A 63 3.85 9.27 0.52
N LEU A 64 5.15 9.10 0.78
CA LEU A 64 5.62 8.77 2.13
C LEU A 64 5.38 9.93 3.10
N GLN A 65 5.59 11.18 2.69
CA GLN A 65 5.29 12.34 3.54
C GLN A 65 3.81 12.45 3.86
N TRP A 66 2.94 12.10 2.92
CA TRP A 66 1.49 12.10 3.10
C TRP A 66 1.04 11.13 4.21
N VAL A 67 1.68 9.97 4.36
CA VAL A 67 1.23 8.98 5.36
C VAL A 67 1.70 9.29 6.80
N ILE A 68 2.76 10.08 6.97
CA ILE A 68 3.35 10.38 8.29
C ILE A 68 2.31 10.88 9.32
N PRO A 69 1.44 11.86 9.01
CA PRO A 69 0.46 12.35 9.97
C PRO A 69 -0.57 11.30 10.42
N TYR A 70 -0.84 10.28 9.60
CA TYR A 70 -1.72 9.18 9.99
C TYR A 70 -1.05 8.27 11.01
N ILE A 71 0.25 8.02 10.84
CA ILE A 71 1.09 7.25 11.76
C ILE A 71 1.22 7.98 13.10
N GLU A 72 1.55 9.27 13.09
CA GLU A 72 1.73 10.07 14.31
C GLU A 72 0.45 10.17 15.16
N LYS A 73 -0.72 10.05 14.53
CA LYS A 73 -2.02 10.18 15.17
C LYS A 73 -2.69 8.84 15.49
N ASP A 74 -2.01 7.72 15.23
CA ASP A 74 -2.58 6.37 15.33
C ASP A 74 -3.95 6.29 14.63
N SER A 75 -3.97 6.74 13.38
CA SER A 75 -5.22 6.86 12.63
C SER A 75 -5.89 5.50 12.46
N PRO A 76 -7.23 5.39 12.63
CA PRO A 76 -7.96 4.16 12.33
C PRO A 76 -7.82 3.72 10.86
N LEU A 77 -7.36 4.61 9.98
CA LEU A 77 -7.06 4.29 8.59
C LEU A 77 -5.91 3.28 8.45
N LEU A 78 -5.05 3.16 9.48
CA LEU A 78 -3.92 2.22 9.49
C LEU A 78 -4.37 0.75 9.65
N SER A 79 -5.62 0.53 10.07
CA SER A 79 -6.26 -0.78 10.21
C SER A 79 -7.46 -0.97 9.27
N ASP A 80 -7.68 -0.06 8.32
CA ASP A 80 -8.75 -0.13 7.33
C ASP A 80 -8.16 -0.09 5.93
N TYR A 81 -7.97 -1.26 5.32
CA TYR A 81 -7.35 -1.36 4.00
C TYR A 81 -8.17 -0.65 2.92
N ARG A 82 -9.50 -0.82 2.97
CA ARG A 82 -10.40 -0.22 1.97
C ARG A 82 -10.42 1.30 2.11
N GLY A 83 -10.54 1.79 3.34
CA GLY A 83 -10.46 3.22 3.65
C GLY A 83 -9.12 3.81 3.22
N PHE A 84 -8.00 3.14 3.51
CA PHE A 84 -6.68 3.61 3.13
C PHE A 84 -6.53 3.74 1.61
N VAL A 85 -6.94 2.72 0.84
CA VAL A 85 -6.92 2.79 -0.63
C VAL A 85 -7.85 3.88 -1.15
N ALA A 86 -9.05 4.04 -0.58
CA ALA A 86 -9.97 5.11 -0.98
C ALA A 86 -9.39 6.51 -0.72
N GLU A 87 -8.71 6.69 0.41
CA GLU A 87 -8.03 7.94 0.71
C GLU A 87 -6.84 8.18 -0.23
N MET A 88 -6.08 7.15 -0.60
CA MET A 88 -5.05 7.26 -1.64
C MET A 88 -5.65 7.73 -2.97
N LYS A 89 -6.75 7.11 -3.42
CA LYS A 89 -7.47 7.53 -4.64
C LYS A 89 -7.85 9.00 -4.58
N ARG A 90 -8.44 9.42 -3.45
CA ARG A 90 -8.91 10.78 -3.23
C ARG A 90 -7.77 11.81 -3.24
N VAL A 91 -6.66 11.51 -2.56
CA VAL A 91 -5.53 12.43 -2.36
C VAL A 91 -4.68 12.55 -3.61
N PHE A 92 -4.38 11.43 -4.27
CA PHE A 92 -3.52 11.39 -5.45
C PHE A 92 -4.32 11.47 -6.75
N GLY A 93 -5.62 11.75 -6.70
CA GLY A 93 -6.41 12.14 -7.86
C GLY A 93 -6.81 11.00 -8.80
N TRP A 94 -6.88 9.76 -8.33
CA TRP A 94 -7.53 8.70 -9.09
C TRP A 94 -9.05 8.80 -8.89
N VAL A 95 -9.65 9.69 -9.66
CA VAL A 95 -11.10 9.76 -9.83
C VAL A 95 -11.47 8.61 -10.76
N ASP A 96 -12.37 7.73 -10.32
CA ASP A 96 -12.99 6.77 -11.24
C ASP A 96 -13.81 7.62 -12.22
N ASP A 97 -13.25 7.90 -13.40
CA ASP A 97 -14.01 8.45 -14.52
C ASP A 97 -15.05 7.37 -14.89
N PHE A 98 -16.30 7.63 -14.52
CA PHE A 98 -17.55 6.92 -14.87
C PHE A 98 -18.04 5.79 -13.96
#